data_AF-A0A026VWF1-F1
#
_entry.id   AF-A0A026VWF1-F1
#
_cell.length_a   1.000
_cell.length_b   1.000
_cell.length_c   1.000
_cell.angle_alpha   90.00
_cell.angle_beta   90.00
_cell.angle_gamma   90.00
#
_symmetry.space_group_name_H-M   'P 1'
#
loop_
_entity.id
_entity.type
_entity.pdbx_description
1 polymer ?
#
loop_
_entity_poly.entity_id
_entity_poly.type
_entity_poly.pdbx_seq_one_letter_code
_entity_poly.pdbx_strand_id
1 'polypeptide(L)'
;MDDNYNSCFYANACHVCKRFGDGVRLKRCGGCGMIAYCDQRHQKQHWPRHRRLCHAIQEVVRDNGLQVRQVSPQEWAQLKMNLMLLVAIRLPRRLDEYETQMFKFPRACLVCHERSNQLLEDCRLVVHVVAANFIELETARAWEILLHLMSSLALVRLVMIGPELPSEIVSTSVCEDCVRQRKELSFEIHSALYENYVRGSSFVRPDVVAGFNTGIHEREEATYPEETWASSVRALAEQGCPLILSCYTRVEAEKETARINAILGKETKHVYAGINPFAGLRPYRDFETEGIFYQNNYVIVYSNL
;
A
#
# COMPACT_ATOMS: atom_id res chain seq x y z
N MET A 1 -13.06 31.62 -9.44
CA MET A 1 -11.98 30.91 -10.16
C MET A 1 -12.62 29.72 -10.84
N ASP A 2 -12.61 29.69 -12.16
CA ASP A 2 -13.08 28.50 -12.91
C ASP A 2 -12.07 27.37 -12.67
N ASP A 3 -12.30 26.56 -11.66
CA ASP A 3 -11.53 25.34 -11.43
C ASP A 3 -11.70 24.43 -12.64
N ASN A 4 -10.62 24.27 -13.41
CA ASN A 4 -10.57 23.30 -14.48
C ASN A 4 -10.63 21.88 -13.89
N TYR A 5 -11.84 21.40 -13.64
CA TYR A 5 -12.11 20.07 -13.08
C TYR A 5 -11.59 18.92 -13.96
N ASN A 6 -11.09 19.19 -15.17
CA ASN A 6 -10.43 18.20 -16.02
C ASN A 6 -8.92 18.09 -15.78
N SER A 7 -8.36 18.78 -14.77
CA SER A 7 -6.93 18.67 -14.40
C SER A 7 -6.54 17.30 -13.85
N CYS A 8 -7.48 16.60 -13.21
CA CYS A 8 -7.24 15.31 -12.56
C CYS A 8 -8.50 14.42 -12.59
N PHE A 9 -8.30 13.11 -12.56
CA PHE A 9 -9.35 12.10 -12.43
C PHE A 9 -9.15 11.26 -11.16
N TYR A 10 -10.23 11.10 -10.38
CA TYR A 10 -10.27 10.19 -9.24
C TYR A 10 -11.45 9.24 -9.39
N ALA A 11 -11.18 7.94 -9.37
CA ALA A 11 -12.18 6.91 -9.65
C ALA A 11 -13.29 6.81 -8.59
N ASN A 12 -13.05 7.38 -7.40
CA ASN A 12 -13.93 7.37 -6.22
C ASN A 12 -14.53 8.76 -5.88
N ALA A 13 -14.45 9.74 -6.79
CA ALA A 13 -15.02 11.08 -6.59
C ALA A 13 -15.94 11.53 -7.73
N CYS A 14 -16.75 12.55 -7.46
CA CYS A 14 -17.45 13.25 -8.53
C CYS A 14 -16.43 13.96 -9.43
N HIS A 15 -16.48 13.71 -10.74
CA HIS A 15 -15.51 14.31 -11.66
C HIS A 15 -15.54 15.84 -11.68
N VAL A 16 -16.71 16.46 -11.48
CA VAL A 16 -16.86 17.92 -11.59
C VAL A 16 -16.49 18.62 -10.30
N CYS A 17 -17.24 18.40 -9.22
CA CYS A 17 -17.02 19.12 -7.95
C CYS A 17 -15.93 18.52 -7.09
N LYS A 18 -15.32 17.39 -7.51
CA LYS A 18 -14.36 16.61 -6.73
C LYS A 18 -14.87 16.24 -5.33
N ARG A 19 -16.18 16.30 -5.08
CA ARG A 19 -16.78 15.82 -3.83
C ARG A 19 -16.87 14.31 -3.84
N PHE A 20 -16.50 13.78 -2.71
CA PHE A 20 -16.59 12.41 -2.25
C PHE A 20 -16.65 12.64 -0.72
N GLY A 21 -17.60 12.07 -0.01
CA GLY A 21 -17.68 12.22 1.45
C GLY A 21 -18.88 11.48 1.99
N ASP A 22 -18.96 11.24 3.28
CA ASP A 22 -20.08 11.77 4.09
C ASP A 22 -21.44 11.78 3.39
N GLY A 23 -21.98 10.60 3.03
CA GLY A 23 -23.29 10.47 2.38
C GLY A 23 -23.37 10.90 0.90
N VAL A 24 -22.26 11.27 0.25
CA VAL A 24 -22.19 11.58 -1.19
C VAL A 24 -22.34 10.29 -1.99
N ARG A 25 -23.54 10.03 -2.48
CA ARG A 25 -23.84 8.90 -3.37
C ARG A 25 -23.40 9.21 -4.80
N LEU A 26 -22.33 8.57 -5.25
CA LEU A 26 -21.85 8.70 -6.62
C LEU A 26 -22.62 7.79 -7.58
N LYS A 27 -22.99 8.34 -8.74
CA LYS A 27 -23.59 7.62 -9.87
C LYS A 27 -22.59 7.58 -11.01
N ARG A 28 -22.29 6.37 -11.49
CA ARG A 28 -21.42 6.20 -12.65
C ARG A 28 -22.14 6.57 -13.93
N CYS A 29 -21.37 7.00 -14.94
CA CYS A 29 -21.90 7.18 -16.28
C CYS A 29 -22.53 5.87 -16.77
N GLY A 30 -23.82 5.89 -17.09
CA GLY A 30 -24.55 4.69 -17.54
C GLY A 30 -24.06 4.13 -18.89
N GLY A 31 -23.32 4.92 -19.68
CA GLY A 31 -22.74 4.45 -20.94
C GLY A 31 -21.44 3.67 -20.73
N CYS A 32 -20.38 4.34 -20.26
CA CYS A 32 -19.05 3.73 -20.15
C CYS A 32 -18.74 3.09 -18.78
N GLY A 33 -19.44 3.47 -17.71
CA GLY A 33 -19.13 3.02 -16.35
C GLY A 33 -17.79 3.48 -15.76
N MET A 34 -16.96 4.24 -16.51
CA MET A 34 -15.58 4.56 -16.10
C MET A 34 -15.44 5.83 -15.25
N ILE A 35 -16.45 6.70 -15.25
CA ILE A 35 -16.44 8.00 -14.56
C ILE A 35 -17.71 8.19 -13.72
N ALA A 36 -17.64 8.96 -12.63
CA ALA A 36 -18.72 9.13 -11.68
C ALA A 36 -19.06 10.60 -11.36
N TYR A 37 -20.31 10.83 -10.97
CA TYR A 37 -20.86 12.14 -10.63
C TYR A 37 -21.74 12.03 -9.37
N CYS A 38 -21.80 13.07 -8.54
CA CYS A 38 -22.71 13.07 -7.38
C CYS A 38 -24.19 13.20 -7.79
N ASP A 39 -24.46 13.79 -8.95
CA ASP A 39 -25.82 13.99 -9.47
C ASP A 39 -25.83 14.16 -11.00
N GLN A 40 -27.05 14.28 -11.55
CA GLN A 40 -27.26 14.45 -12.99
C GLN A 40 -26.81 15.83 -13.49
N ARG A 41 -26.76 16.86 -12.63
CA ARG A 41 -26.35 18.22 -13.02
C ARG A 41 -24.87 18.23 -13.37
N HIS A 42 -24.01 17.64 -12.54
CA HIS A 42 -22.58 17.52 -12.84
C HIS A 42 -22.32 16.59 -14.05
N GLN A 43 -23.12 15.55 -14.24
CA GLN A 43 -23.02 14.75 -15.47
C GLN A 43 -23.35 15.58 -16.72
N LYS A 44 -24.44 16.36 -16.69
CA LYS A 44 -24.82 17.25 -17.80
C LYS A 44 -23.78 18.33 -18.07
N GLN A 45 -23.20 18.90 -17.01
CA GLN A 45 -22.11 19.87 -17.12
C GLN A 45 -20.87 19.30 -17.83
N HIS A 46 -20.48 18.06 -17.50
CA HIS A 46 -19.33 17.40 -18.14
C HIS A 46 -19.64 16.80 -19.52
N TRP A 47 -20.91 16.53 -19.83
CA TRP A 47 -21.33 15.80 -21.03
C TRP A 47 -20.75 16.33 -22.36
N PRO A 48 -20.65 17.65 -22.61
CA PRO A 48 -20.07 18.15 -23.86
C PRO A 48 -18.63 17.71 -24.10
N ARG A 49 -17.84 17.53 -23.04
CA ARG A 49 -16.46 17.05 -23.08
C ARG A 49 -16.40 15.51 -23.11
N HIS A 50 -17.24 14.85 -22.31
CA HIS A 50 -17.21 13.40 -22.12
C HIS A 50 -17.85 12.57 -23.25
N ARG A 51 -18.91 13.07 -23.91
CA ARG A 51 -19.78 12.25 -24.77
C ARG A 51 -19.03 11.48 -25.86
N ARG A 52 -18.05 12.10 -26.52
CA ARG A 52 -17.27 11.47 -27.61
C ARG A 52 -16.45 10.30 -27.07
N LEU A 53 -15.74 10.52 -25.96
CA LEU A 53 -15.01 9.46 -25.27
C LEU A 53 -15.94 8.34 -24.81
N CYS A 54 -17.10 8.69 -24.24
CA CYS A 54 -18.09 7.74 -23.75
C CYS A 54 -18.61 6.81 -24.87
N HIS A 55 -18.89 7.35 -26.05
CA HIS A 55 -19.30 6.56 -27.20
C HIS A 55 -18.17 5.67 -27.74
N ALA A 56 -16.96 6.20 -27.88
CA ALA A 56 -15.80 5.42 -28.31
C ALA A 56 -15.49 4.24 -27.36
N ILE A 57 -15.58 4.44 -26.04
CA ILE A 57 -15.43 3.36 -25.05
C ILE A 57 -16.51 2.29 -25.26
N GLN A 58 -17.77 2.69 -25.41
CA GLN A 58 -18.88 1.75 -25.60
C GLN A 58 -18.72 0.91 -26.88
N GLU A 59 -18.30 1.55 -27.98
CA GLU A 59 -18.00 0.84 -29.24
C GLU A 59 -16.89 -0.18 -29.06
N VAL A 60 -15.73 0.24 -28.53
CA VAL A 60 -14.59 -0.67 -28.34
C VAL A 60 -14.94 -1.84 -27.41
N VAL A 61 -15.64 -1.59 -26.30
CA VAL A 61 -16.06 -2.65 -25.37
C VAL A 61 -17.02 -3.63 -26.03
N ARG A 62 -17.94 -3.15 -26.87
CA ARG A 62 -18.90 -3.98 -27.62
C ARG A 62 -18.19 -4.82 -28.68
N ASP A 63 -17.27 -4.22 -29.43
CA ASP A 63 -16.56 -4.86 -30.55
C ASP A 63 -15.56 -5.94 -30.06
N ASN A 64 -14.99 -5.78 -28.86
CA ASN A 64 -13.85 -6.59 -28.40
C ASN A 64 -14.17 -7.52 -27.22
N GLY A 65 -15.40 -7.49 -26.67
CA GLY A 65 -15.83 -8.44 -25.64
C GLY A 65 -14.90 -8.52 -24.43
N LEU A 66 -14.58 -7.38 -23.81
CA LEU A 66 -13.62 -7.27 -22.70
C LEU A 66 -14.16 -7.89 -21.38
N GLN A 67 -14.30 -9.22 -21.37
CA GLN A 67 -14.51 -10.01 -20.17
C GLN A 67 -13.14 -10.42 -19.63
N VAL A 68 -12.72 -9.75 -18.58
CA VAL A 68 -11.46 -10.04 -17.89
C VAL A 68 -11.78 -10.39 -16.46
N ARG A 69 -11.45 -11.63 -16.09
CA ARG A 69 -11.47 -12.14 -14.72
C ARG A 69 -10.16 -12.89 -14.52
N GLN A 70 -9.53 -12.72 -13.35
CA GLN A 70 -8.38 -13.53 -12.92
C GLN A 70 -7.16 -13.53 -13.85
N VAL A 71 -6.86 -12.39 -14.49
CA VAL A 71 -5.59 -12.21 -15.22
C VAL A 71 -4.46 -11.77 -14.29
N SER A 72 -3.22 -11.99 -14.68
CA SER A 72 -2.03 -11.51 -13.97
C SER A 72 -1.94 -9.96 -13.95
N PRO A 73 -1.14 -9.35 -13.04
CA PRO A 73 -0.93 -7.90 -13.02
C PRO A 73 -0.39 -7.33 -14.34
N GLN A 74 0.51 -8.06 -15.01
CA GLN A 74 1.09 -7.67 -16.30
C GLN A 74 0.04 -7.68 -17.41
N GLU A 75 -0.77 -8.75 -17.49
CA GLU A 75 -1.88 -8.84 -18.45
C GLU A 75 -2.93 -7.77 -18.17
N TRP A 76 -3.21 -7.45 -16.91
CA TRP A 76 -4.11 -6.36 -16.54
C TRP A 76 -3.59 -5.01 -17.01
N ALA A 77 -2.31 -4.72 -16.78
CA ALA A 77 -1.68 -3.51 -17.28
C ALA A 77 -1.77 -3.42 -18.82
N GLN A 78 -1.49 -4.52 -19.51
CA GLN A 78 -1.57 -4.59 -20.97
C GLN A 78 -3.00 -4.38 -21.47
N LEU A 79 -4.00 -4.98 -20.83
CA LEU A 79 -5.41 -4.80 -21.18
C LEU A 79 -5.83 -3.33 -21.06
N LYS A 80 -5.46 -2.66 -19.96
CA LYS A 80 -5.74 -1.23 -19.76
C LYS A 80 -5.12 -0.38 -20.87
N MET A 81 -3.86 -0.67 -21.24
CA MET A 81 -3.17 0.03 -22.32
C MET A 81 -3.80 -0.24 -23.69
N ASN A 82 -4.15 -1.50 -24.00
CA ASN A 82 -4.81 -1.86 -25.26
C ASN A 82 -6.16 -1.18 -25.40
N LEU A 83 -6.98 -1.19 -24.34
CA LEU A 83 -8.26 -0.48 -24.32
C LEU A 83 -8.06 1.03 -24.55
N MET A 84 -7.09 1.64 -23.87
CA MET A 84 -6.77 3.06 -24.04
C MET A 84 -6.35 3.37 -25.49
N LEU A 85 -5.51 2.54 -26.10
CA LEU A 85 -5.05 2.69 -27.49
C LEU A 85 -6.20 2.54 -28.49
N LEU A 86 -7.03 1.50 -28.34
CA LEU A 86 -8.19 1.27 -29.22
C LEU A 86 -9.18 2.45 -29.17
N VAL A 87 -9.43 2.99 -27.98
CA VAL A 87 -10.28 4.18 -27.82
C VAL A 87 -9.63 5.42 -28.42
N ALA A 88 -8.31 5.61 -28.22
CA ALA A 88 -7.59 6.76 -28.76
C ALA A 88 -7.63 6.79 -30.31
N ILE A 89 -7.54 5.63 -30.98
CA ILE A 89 -7.62 5.53 -32.45
C ILE A 89 -9.01 5.92 -32.97
N ARG A 90 -10.07 5.72 -32.19
CA ARG A 90 -11.45 6.07 -32.55
C ARG A 90 -11.79 7.55 -32.33
N LEU A 91 -10.90 8.30 -31.68
CA LEU A 91 -11.11 9.73 -31.44
C LEU A 91 -10.37 10.59 -32.46
N PRO A 92 -10.97 11.70 -32.94
CA PRO A 92 -10.31 12.62 -33.86
C PRO A 92 -9.29 13.54 -33.16
N ARG A 93 -8.94 13.25 -31.89
CA ARG A 93 -8.01 14.01 -31.07
C ARG A 93 -7.29 13.08 -30.10
N ARG A 94 -6.18 13.56 -29.55
CA ARG A 94 -5.52 12.90 -28.40
C ARG A 94 -6.42 12.91 -27.18
N LEU A 95 -6.24 11.92 -26.31
CA LEU A 95 -6.85 11.89 -25.00
C LEU A 95 -6.33 13.05 -24.14
N ASP A 96 -7.22 13.68 -23.40
CA ASP A 96 -6.83 14.63 -22.34
C ASP A 96 -6.19 13.84 -21.17
N GLU A 97 -5.44 14.53 -20.31
CA GLU A 97 -4.71 13.87 -19.20
C GLU A 97 -5.67 13.11 -18.27
N TYR A 98 -6.80 13.71 -17.87
CA TYR A 98 -7.80 13.02 -17.04
C TYR A 98 -8.43 11.81 -17.74
N GLU A 99 -8.55 11.83 -19.08
CA GLU A 99 -9.09 10.70 -19.84
C GLU A 99 -8.08 9.55 -19.88
N THR A 100 -6.79 9.87 -20.02
CA THR A 100 -5.69 8.91 -19.87
C THR A 100 -5.71 8.28 -18.47
N GLN A 101 -5.91 9.10 -17.44
CA GLN A 101 -6.03 8.64 -16.05
C GLN A 101 -7.24 7.70 -15.83
N MET A 102 -8.37 7.91 -16.53
CA MET A 102 -9.52 6.99 -16.47
C MET A 102 -9.15 5.55 -16.84
N PHE A 103 -8.22 5.36 -17.79
CA PHE A 103 -7.75 4.02 -18.19
C PHE A 103 -6.62 3.50 -17.32
N LYS A 104 -5.72 4.37 -16.85
CA LYS A 104 -4.60 3.98 -15.99
C LYS A 104 -5.07 3.55 -14.59
N PHE A 105 -6.05 4.28 -14.04
CA PHE A 105 -6.52 4.16 -12.65
C PHE A 105 -8.05 3.91 -12.55
N PRO A 106 -8.59 2.87 -13.20
CA PRO A 106 -10.02 2.57 -13.11
C PRO A 106 -10.37 2.10 -11.69
N ARG A 107 -11.63 2.28 -11.28
CA ARG A 107 -12.13 1.63 -10.04
C ARG A 107 -12.25 0.13 -10.28
N ALA A 108 -11.24 -0.61 -9.87
CA ALA A 108 -11.20 -2.07 -9.92
C ALA A 108 -10.39 -2.61 -8.72
N CYS A 109 -10.68 -3.83 -8.30
CA CYS A 109 -9.86 -4.51 -7.28
C CYS A 109 -8.48 -4.82 -7.86
N LEU A 110 -7.41 -4.52 -7.11
CA LEU A 110 -6.02 -4.81 -7.52
C LEU A 110 -5.70 -6.31 -7.54
N VAL A 111 -6.48 -7.14 -6.84
CA VAL A 111 -6.23 -8.58 -6.71
C VAL A 111 -7.04 -9.37 -7.73
N CYS A 112 -8.38 -9.25 -7.69
CA CYS A 112 -9.25 -10.06 -8.53
C CYS A 112 -9.69 -9.37 -9.83
N HIS A 113 -9.31 -8.11 -10.02
CA HIS A 113 -9.74 -7.27 -11.15
C HIS A 113 -11.27 -7.12 -11.28
N GLU A 114 -12.02 -7.34 -10.19
CA GLU A 114 -13.46 -7.04 -10.13
C GLU A 114 -13.69 -5.55 -10.40
N ARG A 115 -14.75 -5.24 -11.14
CA ARG A 115 -15.11 -3.88 -11.59
C ARG A 115 -16.54 -3.51 -11.20
N SER A 116 -17.33 -4.49 -10.76
CA SER A 116 -18.70 -4.32 -10.33
C SER A 116 -18.74 -3.45 -9.09
N ASN A 117 -19.34 -2.27 -9.22
CA ASN A 117 -19.42 -1.31 -8.13
C ASN A 117 -20.21 -1.83 -6.92
N GLN A 118 -21.08 -2.83 -7.13
CA GLN A 118 -21.87 -3.45 -6.08
C GLN A 118 -21.05 -4.43 -5.24
N LEU A 119 -19.94 -4.94 -5.78
CA LEU A 119 -19.06 -5.93 -5.14
C LEU A 119 -17.75 -5.31 -4.62
N LEU A 120 -17.43 -4.09 -5.06
CA LEU A 120 -16.21 -3.40 -4.67
C LEU A 120 -16.40 -2.61 -3.38
N GLU A 121 -15.62 -2.99 -2.37
CA GLU A 121 -15.38 -2.25 -1.14
C GLU A 121 -14.05 -1.48 -1.21
N ASP A 122 -13.89 -0.49 -0.35
CA ASP A 122 -12.66 0.29 -0.27
C ASP A 122 -11.57 -0.53 0.44
N CYS A 123 -10.39 -0.64 -0.20
CA CYS A 123 -9.31 -1.45 0.35
C CYS A 123 -8.62 -0.72 1.52
N ARG A 124 -8.35 -1.46 2.59
CA ARG A 124 -7.56 -1.01 3.74
C ARG A 124 -6.32 -1.88 3.87
N LEU A 125 -5.25 -1.32 4.43
CA LEU A 125 -4.00 -2.02 4.72
C LEU A 125 -3.58 -1.72 6.16
N VAL A 126 -3.44 -2.75 6.99
CA VAL A 126 -2.89 -2.67 8.34
C VAL A 126 -1.46 -3.20 8.32
N VAL A 127 -0.50 -2.31 8.58
CA VAL A 127 0.93 -2.64 8.66
C VAL A 127 1.34 -2.58 10.12
N HIS A 128 1.86 -3.69 10.65
CA HIS A 128 2.56 -3.64 11.94
C HIS A 128 4.03 -3.36 11.69
N VAL A 129 4.57 -2.32 12.32
CA VAL A 129 6.01 -2.05 12.34
C VAL A 129 6.54 -2.50 13.70
N VAL A 130 7.31 -3.59 13.71
CA VAL A 130 7.82 -4.23 14.95
C VAL A 130 9.25 -3.84 15.24
N ALA A 131 9.60 -3.85 16.54
CA ALA A 131 10.85 -3.26 17.04
C ALA A 131 11.05 -1.82 16.57
N ALA A 132 9.95 -1.09 16.42
CA ALA A 132 9.99 0.31 16.01
C ALA A 132 10.62 1.16 17.12
N ASN A 133 11.45 2.11 16.72
CA ASN A 133 12.03 3.12 17.57
C ASN A 133 11.76 4.52 16.97
N PHE A 134 12.48 5.53 17.45
CA PHE A 134 12.32 6.91 17.01
C PHE A 134 12.56 7.11 15.49
N ILE A 135 13.42 6.30 14.86
CA ILE A 135 13.71 6.35 13.42
C ILE A 135 12.46 6.03 12.60
N GLU A 136 11.72 4.98 12.98
CA GLU A 136 10.47 4.61 12.29
C GLU A 136 9.39 5.69 12.47
N LEU A 137 9.37 6.38 13.61
CA LEU A 137 8.45 7.50 13.84
C LEU A 137 8.78 8.71 12.96
N GLU A 138 10.06 9.07 12.80
CA GLU A 138 10.46 10.18 11.92
C GLU A 138 10.12 9.92 10.45
N THR A 139 10.16 8.65 10.03
CA THR A 139 9.86 8.23 8.66
C THR A 139 8.39 7.87 8.42
N ALA A 140 7.56 7.92 9.48
CA ALA A 140 6.14 7.55 9.46
C ALA A 140 5.34 8.21 8.32
N ARG A 141 5.61 9.48 8.02
CA ARG A 141 4.92 10.22 6.94
C ARG A 141 5.20 9.68 5.55
N ALA A 142 6.37 9.06 5.33
CA ALA A 142 6.72 8.53 4.03
C ALA A 142 5.79 7.39 3.58
N TRP A 143 5.11 6.72 4.53
CA TRP A 143 4.13 5.66 4.24
C TRP A 143 2.89 6.14 3.47
N GLU A 144 2.66 7.46 3.40
CA GLU A 144 1.68 8.03 2.47
C GLU A 144 1.93 7.58 1.02
N ILE A 145 3.18 7.28 0.65
CA ILE A 145 3.52 6.79 -0.69
C ILE A 145 2.71 5.56 -1.09
N LEU A 146 2.32 4.69 -0.15
CA LEU A 146 1.50 3.51 -0.43
C LEU A 146 0.11 3.89 -0.95
N LEU A 147 -0.47 4.98 -0.45
CA LEU A 147 -1.75 5.52 -0.90
C LEU A 147 -1.65 6.04 -2.35
N HIS A 148 -0.47 6.43 -2.81
CA HIS A 148 -0.23 6.85 -4.20
C HIS A 148 0.11 5.67 -5.12
N LEU A 149 0.98 4.76 -4.67
CA LEU A 149 1.40 3.58 -5.44
C LEU A 149 0.26 2.59 -5.64
N MET A 150 -0.60 2.41 -4.64
CA MET A 150 -1.79 1.57 -4.69
C MET A 150 -3.03 2.46 -4.66
N SER A 151 -3.41 2.99 -5.82
CA SER A 151 -4.47 3.99 -5.90
C SER A 151 -5.84 3.54 -5.40
N SER A 152 -6.07 2.22 -5.28
CA SER A 152 -7.29 1.64 -4.69
C SER A 152 -7.30 1.57 -3.16
N LEU A 153 -6.16 1.76 -2.49
CA LEU A 153 -6.12 1.83 -1.03
C LEU A 153 -6.78 3.13 -0.57
N ALA A 154 -7.80 2.98 0.27
CA ALA A 154 -8.46 4.08 0.96
C ALA A 154 -7.86 4.33 2.34
N LEU A 155 -7.26 3.33 2.96
CA LEU A 155 -6.70 3.48 4.31
C LEU A 155 -5.41 2.68 4.45
N VAL A 156 -4.39 3.32 5.02
CA VAL A 156 -3.20 2.67 5.55
C VAL A 156 -3.16 2.95 7.04
N ARG A 157 -3.22 1.90 7.86
CA ARG A 157 -3.02 1.97 9.31
C ARG A 157 -1.66 1.43 9.65
N LEU A 158 -0.81 2.28 10.19
CA LEU A 158 0.46 1.85 10.77
C LEU A 158 0.26 1.65 12.27
N VAL A 159 0.53 0.44 12.72
CA VAL A 159 0.62 0.12 14.14
C VAL A 159 2.10 -0.05 14.45
N MET A 160 2.69 0.91 15.15
CA MET A 160 4.11 0.89 15.53
C MET A 160 4.25 0.31 16.93
N ILE A 161 5.02 -0.75 17.05
CA ILE A 161 5.19 -1.51 18.30
C ILE A 161 6.68 -1.59 18.64
N GLY A 162 7.04 -1.08 19.81
CA GLY A 162 8.40 -1.15 20.32
C GLY A 162 8.49 -0.57 21.74
N PRO A 163 9.32 -1.15 22.62
CA PRO A 163 9.37 -0.76 24.04
C PRO A 163 9.92 0.66 24.26
N GLU A 164 10.64 1.22 23.30
CA GLU A 164 11.27 2.55 23.39
C GLU A 164 10.39 3.68 22.81
N LEU A 165 9.18 3.35 22.33
CA LEU A 165 8.29 4.33 21.73
C LEU A 165 7.66 5.25 22.79
N PRO A 166 7.44 6.53 22.47
CA PRO A 166 6.72 7.46 23.32
C PRO A 166 5.22 7.11 23.37
N SER A 167 4.52 7.59 24.40
CA SER A 167 3.08 7.35 24.58
C SER A 167 2.18 8.31 23.78
N GLU A 168 2.75 9.29 23.07
CA GLU A 168 1.99 10.33 22.35
C GLU A 168 1.83 10.02 20.87
N ILE A 169 0.63 10.29 20.35
CA ILE A 169 0.25 10.04 18.97
C ILE A 169 0.79 11.14 18.05
N VAL A 170 1.43 10.74 16.95
CA VAL A 170 1.83 11.64 15.87
C VAL A 170 0.60 12.01 15.04
N SER A 171 0.01 13.19 15.29
CA SER A 171 -0.98 13.78 14.39
C SER A 171 -0.35 14.04 13.03
N THR A 172 -0.91 13.48 11.97
CA THR A 172 -0.37 13.62 10.62
C THR A 172 -1.47 13.85 9.61
N SER A 173 -1.26 14.83 8.76
CA SER A 173 -2.09 15.09 7.60
C SER A 173 -1.45 14.47 6.35
N VAL A 174 -2.30 13.83 5.55
CA VAL A 174 -1.98 13.42 4.19
C VAL A 174 -1.99 14.64 3.25
N CYS A 175 -1.38 14.53 2.08
CA CYS A 175 -1.37 15.57 1.07
C CYS A 175 -2.76 15.86 0.50
N GLU A 176 -2.92 17.00 -0.18
CA GLU A 176 -4.20 17.44 -0.76
C GLU A 176 -4.79 16.43 -1.75
N ASP A 177 -3.96 15.68 -2.49
CA ASP A 177 -4.41 14.62 -3.39
C ASP A 177 -5.03 13.44 -2.63
N CYS A 178 -4.43 13.03 -1.53
CA CYS A 178 -4.95 11.96 -0.67
C CYS A 178 -6.20 12.42 0.05
N VAL A 179 -6.24 13.66 0.56
CA VAL A 179 -7.46 14.28 1.10
C VAL A 179 -8.56 14.22 0.04
N ARG A 180 -8.32 14.69 -1.19
CA ARG A 180 -9.27 14.66 -2.33
C ARG A 180 -9.66 13.26 -2.81
N GLN A 181 -8.96 12.22 -2.36
CA GLN A 181 -9.24 10.83 -2.71
C GLN A 181 -9.85 10.05 -1.55
N ARG A 182 -10.12 10.69 -0.41
CA ARG A 182 -10.64 10.04 0.80
C ARG A 182 -9.67 9.04 1.41
N LYS A 183 -8.38 9.29 1.19
CA LYS A 183 -7.33 8.42 1.66
C LYS A 183 -6.92 8.83 3.06
N GLU A 184 -6.78 7.85 3.92
CA GLU A 184 -6.41 8.03 5.31
C GLU A 184 -5.10 7.31 5.57
N LEU A 185 -4.19 8.00 6.27
CA LEU A 185 -3.01 7.42 6.87
C LEU A 185 -3.15 7.61 8.38
N SER A 186 -3.37 6.52 9.11
CA SER A 186 -3.59 6.54 10.56
C SER A 186 -2.44 5.86 11.28
N PHE A 187 -2.06 6.39 12.44
CA PHE A 187 -0.95 5.86 13.25
C PHE A 187 -1.45 5.46 14.63
N GLU A 188 -1.01 4.29 15.08
CA GLU A 188 -1.18 3.80 16.43
C GLU A 188 0.21 3.44 16.98
N ILE A 189 0.51 3.85 18.20
CA ILE A 189 1.83 3.67 18.82
C ILE A 189 1.64 2.87 20.10
N HIS A 190 2.40 1.79 20.23
CA HIS A 190 2.42 0.94 21.42
C HIS A 190 3.83 0.81 21.97
N SER A 191 4.04 1.42 23.13
CA SER A 191 5.22 1.20 23.97
C SER A 191 5.11 -0.18 24.65
N ALA A 192 5.40 -1.24 23.88
CA ALA A 192 5.25 -2.63 24.31
C ALA A 192 6.09 -3.59 23.46
N LEU A 193 6.29 -4.80 23.99
CA LEU A 193 6.74 -5.96 23.18
C LEU A 193 5.59 -6.49 22.32
N TYR A 194 5.92 -7.12 21.20
CA TYR A 194 4.91 -7.55 20.21
C TYR A 194 3.91 -8.54 20.79
N GLU A 195 4.36 -9.53 21.56
CA GLU A 195 3.49 -10.52 22.21
C GLU A 195 2.50 -9.89 23.19
N ASN A 196 2.87 -8.78 23.82
CA ASN A 196 2.03 -8.08 24.78
C ASN A 196 0.97 -7.27 24.04
N TYR A 197 1.35 -6.64 22.92
CA TYR A 197 0.39 -5.99 22.04
C TYR A 197 -0.64 -6.99 21.49
N VAL A 198 -0.21 -8.17 21.00
CA VAL A 198 -1.11 -9.21 20.45
C VAL A 198 -2.13 -9.70 21.49
N ARG A 199 -1.74 -9.77 22.77
CA ARG A 199 -2.65 -10.15 23.88
C ARG A 199 -3.51 -8.98 24.39
N GLY A 200 -3.22 -7.76 23.96
CA GLY A 200 -3.88 -6.54 24.42
C GLY A 200 -5.25 -6.33 23.78
N SER A 201 -6.08 -5.50 24.42
CA SER A 201 -7.42 -5.17 23.92
C SER A 201 -7.43 -4.25 22.69
N SER A 202 -6.32 -3.55 22.42
CA SER A 202 -6.14 -2.70 21.24
C SER A 202 -5.62 -3.47 20.02
N PHE A 203 -5.44 -4.78 20.13
CA PHE A 203 -4.92 -5.60 19.03
C PHE A 203 -5.82 -5.53 17.81
N VAL A 204 -5.22 -5.19 16.67
CA VAL A 204 -5.82 -5.31 15.34
C VAL A 204 -4.97 -6.30 14.56
N ARG A 205 -5.60 -7.17 13.77
CA ARG A 205 -4.86 -8.13 12.94
C ARG A 205 -4.10 -7.40 11.81
N PRO A 206 -2.81 -7.70 11.57
CA PRO A 206 -2.06 -7.13 10.45
C PRO A 206 -2.39 -7.80 9.12
N ASP A 207 -2.30 -7.03 8.04
CA ASP A 207 -2.20 -7.55 6.67
C ASP A 207 -0.74 -7.87 6.30
N VAL A 208 0.22 -7.14 6.88
CA VAL A 208 1.66 -7.35 6.74
C VAL A 208 2.38 -6.88 8.00
N VAL A 209 3.47 -7.56 8.36
CA VAL A 209 4.40 -7.09 9.38
C VAL A 209 5.73 -6.70 8.73
N ALA A 210 6.27 -5.55 9.14
CA ALA A 210 7.60 -5.10 8.77
C ALA A 210 8.45 -4.87 10.02
N GLY A 211 9.70 -5.30 10.00
CA GLY A 211 10.71 -4.97 10.99
C GLY A 211 11.94 -4.42 10.28
N PHE A 212 12.46 -3.28 10.75
CA PHE A 212 13.62 -2.64 10.12
C PHE A 212 14.84 -2.82 11.02
N ASN A 213 15.89 -3.46 10.49
CA ASN A 213 17.16 -3.67 11.20
C ASN A 213 16.95 -4.21 12.63
N THR A 214 16.09 -5.23 12.77
CA THR A 214 15.48 -5.64 14.05
C THR A 214 16.42 -6.26 15.08
N GLY A 215 17.54 -6.85 14.65
CA GLY A 215 18.47 -7.51 15.55
C GLY A 215 17.86 -8.68 16.34
N ILE A 216 16.97 -9.49 15.76
CA ILE A 216 16.42 -10.71 16.38
C ILE A 216 17.54 -11.69 16.74
N HIS A 217 18.62 -11.70 15.95
CA HIS A 217 19.79 -12.52 16.22
C HIS A 217 20.70 -11.98 17.34
N GLU A 218 20.60 -10.69 17.65
CA GLU A 218 21.41 -10.06 18.70
C GLU A 218 20.85 -10.52 20.06
N ARG A 219 21.76 -10.87 20.99
CA ARG A 219 21.52 -11.55 22.29
C ARG A 219 21.70 -13.07 22.33
N GLU A 220 22.59 -13.63 21.50
CA GLU A 220 23.16 -14.95 21.77
C GLU A 220 24.38 -14.91 22.72
N GLU A 221 24.90 -13.71 23.05
CA GLU A 221 26.01 -13.57 24.00
C GLU A 221 25.53 -13.64 25.45
N ALA A 222 26.14 -14.58 26.18
CA ALA A 222 25.77 -15.14 27.48
C ALA A 222 25.72 -14.17 28.69
N THR A 223 25.65 -12.86 28.46
CA THR A 223 25.77 -11.82 29.49
C THR A 223 24.44 -11.25 29.97
N TYR A 224 23.34 -11.47 29.23
CA TYR A 224 21.99 -11.03 29.61
C TYR A 224 21.02 -12.23 29.68
N PRO A 225 20.44 -12.53 30.85
CA PRO A 225 19.72 -13.79 31.09
C PRO A 225 18.29 -13.88 30.52
N GLU A 226 17.78 -12.84 29.85
CA GLU A 226 16.39 -12.80 29.39
C GLU A 226 16.28 -12.83 27.86
N GLU A 227 15.82 -13.96 27.34
CA GLU A 227 15.39 -14.16 25.96
C GLU A 227 14.20 -13.26 25.63
N THR A 228 14.39 -12.21 24.83
CA THR A 228 13.32 -11.24 24.52
C THR A 228 12.56 -11.52 23.23
N TRP A 229 13.14 -12.27 22.28
CA TRP A 229 12.55 -12.42 20.95
C TRP A 229 11.72 -13.69 20.78
N ALA A 230 12.02 -14.78 21.50
CA ALA A 230 11.31 -16.05 21.30
C ALA A 230 9.79 -15.94 21.44
N SER A 231 9.29 -15.10 22.35
CA SER A 231 7.84 -14.88 22.53
C SER A 231 7.26 -14.03 21.39
N SER A 232 7.91 -12.91 21.04
CA SER A 232 7.57 -12.07 19.88
C SER A 232 7.55 -12.85 18.56
N VAL A 233 8.57 -13.67 18.27
CA VAL A 233 8.67 -14.47 17.03
C VAL A 233 7.57 -15.50 16.92
N ARG A 234 7.18 -16.16 18.03
CA ARG A 234 6.02 -17.07 18.02
C ARG A 234 4.73 -16.31 17.76
N ALA A 235 4.53 -15.16 18.40
CA ALA A 235 3.37 -14.31 18.15
C ALA A 235 3.32 -13.78 16.70
N LEU A 236 4.46 -13.49 16.08
CA LEU A 236 4.58 -13.14 14.66
C LEU A 236 4.12 -14.29 13.75
N ALA A 237 4.57 -15.51 14.03
CA ALA A 237 4.17 -16.68 13.25
C ALA A 237 2.67 -16.97 13.32
N GLU A 238 2.05 -16.75 14.48
CA GLU A 238 0.61 -16.92 14.69
C GLU A 238 -0.26 -15.95 13.84
N GLN A 239 0.29 -14.84 13.35
CA GLN A 239 -0.47 -13.90 12.52
C GLN A 239 -0.85 -14.48 11.14
N GLY A 240 -0.02 -15.39 10.63
CA GLY A 240 -0.22 -16.03 9.33
C GLY A 240 -0.23 -15.04 8.16
N CYS A 241 0.48 -13.91 8.29
CA CYS A 241 0.60 -12.89 7.24
C CYS A 241 2.07 -12.74 6.79
N PRO A 242 2.33 -12.04 5.67
CA PRO A 242 3.70 -11.76 5.23
C PRO A 242 4.50 -11.02 6.30
N LEU A 243 5.78 -11.40 6.42
CA LEU A 243 6.77 -10.74 7.28
C LEU A 243 7.93 -10.25 6.42
N ILE A 244 8.27 -8.99 6.57
CA ILE A 244 9.42 -8.34 5.91
C ILE A 244 10.40 -7.91 6.99
N LEU A 245 11.64 -8.36 6.91
CA LEU A 245 12.72 -7.96 7.80
C LEU A 245 13.84 -7.34 6.98
N SER A 246 14.41 -6.23 7.44
CA SER A 246 15.66 -5.70 6.88
C SER A 246 16.84 -5.92 7.83
N CYS A 247 18.04 -5.97 7.25
CA CYS A 247 19.31 -6.14 7.97
C CYS A 247 20.39 -5.23 7.37
N TYR A 248 21.50 -5.00 8.09
CA TYR A 248 22.64 -4.24 7.55
C TYR A 248 23.50 -5.09 6.64
N THR A 249 23.61 -6.39 6.94
CA THR A 249 24.50 -7.29 6.22
C THR A 249 23.83 -8.62 5.86
N ARG A 250 24.42 -9.33 4.88
CA ARG A 250 24.01 -10.70 4.54
C ARG A 250 24.15 -11.64 5.74
N VAL A 251 25.23 -11.47 6.51
CA VAL A 251 25.56 -12.33 7.66
C VAL A 251 24.50 -12.17 8.75
N GLU A 252 24.07 -10.95 9.05
CA GLU A 252 22.93 -10.73 9.96
C GLU A 252 21.67 -11.40 9.43
N ALA A 253 21.33 -11.23 8.15
CA ALA A 253 20.13 -11.86 7.57
C ALA A 253 20.14 -13.40 7.69
N GLU A 254 21.30 -14.03 7.53
CA GLU A 254 21.50 -15.46 7.76
C GLU A 254 21.29 -15.83 9.23
N LYS A 255 21.85 -15.05 10.17
CA LYS A 255 21.67 -15.25 11.61
C LYS A 255 20.23 -15.04 12.07
N GLU A 256 19.54 -14.02 11.56
CA GLU A 256 18.10 -13.74 11.81
C GLU A 256 17.26 -14.96 11.41
N THR A 257 17.49 -15.49 10.21
CA THR A 257 16.78 -16.67 9.70
C THR A 257 17.07 -17.90 10.57
N ALA A 258 18.33 -18.15 10.91
CA ALA A 258 18.72 -19.26 11.76
C ALA A 258 18.06 -19.17 13.14
N ARG A 259 18.01 -17.97 13.71
CA ARG A 259 17.39 -17.71 15.01
C ARG A 259 15.88 -17.92 14.99
N ILE A 260 15.20 -17.41 13.97
CA ILE A 260 13.76 -17.64 13.76
C ILE A 260 13.48 -19.15 13.64
N ASN A 261 14.28 -19.88 12.85
CA ASN A 261 14.13 -21.32 12.70
C ASN A 261 14.32 -22.07 14.03
N ALA A 262 15.30 -21.66 14.84
CA ALA A 262 15.54 -22.25 16.16
C ALA A 262 14.37 -22.01 17.12
N ILE A 263 13.80 -20.80 17.14
CA ILE A 263 12.65 -20.46 17.99
C ILE A 263 11.39 -21.24 17.59
N LEU A 264 11.15 -21.38 16.29
CA LEU A 264 9.97 -22.04 15.74
C LEU A 264 10.12 -23.56 15.62
N GLY A 265 11.34 -24.10 15.75
CA GLY A 265 11.63 -25.53 15.60
C GLY A 265 11.36 -26.07 14.19
N LYS A 266 11.40 -25.21 13.16
CA LYS A 266 11.18 -25.56 11.75
C LYS A 266 12.00 -24.67 10.83
N GLU A 267 12.30 -25.17 9.63
CA GLU A 267 12.91 -24.36 8.58
C GLU A 267 11.85 -23.46 7.93
N THR A 268 12.05 -22.15 7.99
CA THR A 268 11.17 -21.16 7.37
C THR A 268 11.53 -20.94 5.90
N LYS A 269 10.52 -20.83 5.05
CA LYS A 269 10.71 -20.61 3.61
C LYS A 269 10.55 -19.13 3.27
N HIS A 270 11.62 -18.52 2.76
CA HIS A 270 11.59 -17.16 2.24
C HIS A 270 11.08 -17.13 0.79
N VAL A 271 10.34 -16.07 0.47
CA VAL A 271 10.01 -15.67 -0.91
C VAL A 271 11.23 -15.00 -1.55
N TYR A 272 11.97 -14.23 -0.75
CA TYR A 272 13.19 -13.54 -1.16
C TYR A 272 14.10 -13.31 0.04
N ALA A 273 15.42 -13.44 -0.16
CA ALA A 273 16.45 -13.06 0.80
C ALA A 273 17.67 -12.56 0.03
N GLY A 274 18.04 -11.29 0.19
CA GLY A 274 19.08 -10.69 -0.64
C GLY A 274 19.30 -9.19 -0.41
N ILE A 275 20.13 -8.61 -1.28
CA ILE A 275 20.39 -7.16 -1.28
C ILE A 275 19.07 -6.42 -1.51
N ASN A 276 18.77 -5.46 -0.64
CA ASN A 276 17.58 -4.63 -0.80
C ASN A 276 17.81 -3.56 -1.89
N PRO A 277 17.08 -3.61 -3.02
CA PRO A 277 17.22 -2.60 -4.07
C PRO A 277 16.71 -1.20 -3.65
N PHE A 278 16.05 -1.11 -2.49
CA PHE A 278 15.55 0.12 -1.89
C PHE A 278 16.31 0.51 -0.61
N ALA A 279 17.53 -0.01 -0.42
CA ALA A 279 18.38 0.34 0.70
C ALA A 279 18.67 1.84 0.77
N GLY A 280 19.00 2.33 1.96
CA GLY A 280 19.44 3.69 2.15
C GLY A 280 20.72 3.96 1.35
N LEU A 281 20.77 5.08 0.63
CA LEU A 281 21.95 5.46 -0.18
C LEU A 281 23.01 6.22 0.62
N ARG A 282 22.70 6.58 1.87
CA ARG A 282 23.59 7.33 2.75
C ARG A 282 24.51 6.35 3.49
N PRO A 283 25.85 6.51 3.38
CA PRO A 283 26.78 5.74 4.19
C PRO A 283 26.76 6.22 5.65
N TYR A 284 26.81 5.27 6.58
CA TYR A 284 26.98 5.49 8.01
C TYR A 284 28.28 4.81 8.46
N ARG A 285 28.95 5.40 9.45
CA ARG A 285 30.15 4.80 10.03
C ARG A 285 29.75 3.88 11.17
N ASP A 286 30.22 2.63 11.10
CA ASP A 286 30.17 1.72 12.23
C ASP A 286 31.31 2.09 13.18
N PHE A 287 30.99 2.40 14.44
CA PHE A 287 31.98 2.78 15.43
C PHE A 287 32.75 1.59 16.00
N GLU A 288 32.19 0.38 15.92
CA GLU A 288 32.82 -0.83 16.43
C GLU A 288 33.83 -1.39 15.43
N THR A 289 33.44 -1.45 14.15
CA THR A 289 34.30 -2.01 13.09
C THR A 289 35.11 -0.95 12.34
N GLU A 290 34.87 0.34 12.59
CA GLU A 290 35.32 1.49 11.78
C GLU A 290 34.91 1.46 10.30
N GLY A 291 34.05 0.51 9.94
CA GLY A 291 33.55 0.28 8.58
C GLY A 291 32.44 1.25 8.16
N ILE A 292 31.90 1.01 6.98
CA ILE A 292 30.74 1.73 6.44
C ILE A 292 29.57 0.76 6.31
N PHE A 293 28.40 1.15 6.79
CA PHE A 293 27.15 0.43 6.59
C PHE A 293 26.07 1.32 5.99
N TYR A 294 25.02 0.69 5.48
CA TYR A 294 23.85 1.36 4.90
C TYR A 294 22.59 0.83 5.58
N GLN A 295 21.65 1.72 5.88
CA GLN A 295 20.37 1.36 6.47
C GLN A 295 19.57 0.45 5.52
N ASN A 296 18.93 -0.60 6.07
CA ASN A 296 18.10 -1.53 5.31
C ASN A 296 18.80 -2.19 4.09
N ASN A 297 20.09 -2.51 4.17
CA ASN A 297 20.90 -2.96 3.02
C ASN A 297 20.58 -4.38 2.54
N TYR A 298 20.09 -5.25 3.42
CA TYR A 298 19.55 -6.57 3.09
C TYR A 298 18.08 -6.66 3.47
N VAL A 299 17.32 -7.51 2.78
CA VAL A 299 15.91 -7.76 3.09
C VAL A 299 15.58 -9.24 2.98
N ILE A 300 14.76 -9.73 3.90
CA ILE A 300 14.17 -11.06 3.93
C ILE A 300 12.66 -10.89 3.86
N VAL A 301 12.01 -11.64 2.97
CA VAL A 301 10.56 -11.62 2.76
C VAL A 301 10.03 -13.03 2.96
N TYR A 302 9.16 -13.20 3.94
CA TYR A 302 8.43 -14.43 4.20
C TYR A 302 6.97 -14.26 3.76
N SER A 303 6.40 -15.28 3.12
CA SER A 303 4.94 -15.28 2.83
C SER A 303 4.11 -15.46 4.10
N ASN A 304 4.68 -16.15 5.08
CA ASN A 304 4.30 -16.34 6.48
C ASN A 304 5.48 -17.09 7.15
N LEU A 305 5.57 -17.06 8.48
CA LEU A 305 6.60 -17.76 9.25
C LEU A 305 6.24 -19.23 9.53
#